data_AF-A0A168Q0I8-F1
#
_entry.id   AF-A0A168Q0I8-F1
#
_cell.length_a   1.000
_cell.length_b   1.000
_cell.length_c   1.000
_cell.angle_alpha   90.00
_cell.angle_beta   90.00
_cell.angle_gamma   90.00
#
_symmetry.space_group_name_H-M   'P 1'
#
loop_
_entity.id
_entity.type
_entity.pdbx_description
1 polymer ?
#
loop_
_entity_poly.entity_id
_entity_poly.type
_entity_poly.pdbx_seq_one_letter_code
_entity_poly.pdbx_strand_id
1 'polypeptide(L)'
;MEPLMSLMAGVGLAWQCASKEWSTLGTLLTKLKLDDQKIKMNWGYAGASTRLHMHCSGELIRHRKVPTLDIRLDVSIPFHTPGDNSTFQSITPNVCYVLGISDNGGSTSELLRVLGGPGIGDLRSRLTRLIITEGADASERLAIKEIMSYRLPCLGDEHKVRDEWALIVEGRHRLWQQISIEKKETIRGFLVAFNSEILKRAHKHFNFRNGSIGNFFLTGARLFFGSLEAAIFLFSAITGIRDTSVVPIINTNHTAAIAAILEDGETLRGQCEISHPGDRKCNHTRLTNPIDAFSKLAIPHSPIHDNDSHQEEQVNENLIFNKTSEEKLSAAIRRIYYMNEYGQEIYPLPNPKVIAHLSDRTTLVYSIGSLYTSIVPCLILRGVGNAIAQSPTLRHKVLILNGTPDRETEEYTAMDFITSITSALNESQLIDARHDFYDAQMADAPTPPPCQQHIQQPTAYDPMTRLRKVPVDVVAIEKWGIKCLSVKGDPLASKPYYHAGRLQAVFESILE
;
A
#
# COMPACT_ATOMS: atom_id res chain seq x y z
N MET A 1 10.54 51.17 -18.06
CA MET A 1 10.13 49.80 -17.68
C MET A 1 9.14 49.27 -18.72
N GLU A 2 9.60 49.00 -19.95
CA GLU A 2 8.72 48.48 -21.04
C GLU A 2 9.31 47.31 -21.84
N PRO A 3 10.65 47.13 -22.00
CA PRO A 3 11.17 45.98 -22.76
C PRO A 3 10.86 44.59 -22.15
N LEU A 4 10.67 44.52 -20.82
CA LEU A 4 10.49 43.24 -20.12
C LEU A 4 9.10 42.61 -20.30
N MET A 5 8.06 43.42 -20.56
CA MET A 5 6.68 42.94 -20.73
C MET A 5 6.46 42.27 -22.09
N SER A 6 7.11 42.76 -23.14
CA SER A 6 7.01 42.18 -24.50
C SER A 6 7.59 40.75 -24.55
N LEU A 7 8.68 40.49 -23.82
CA LEU A 7 9.32 39.18 -23.80
C LEU A 7 8.46 38.10 -23.13
N MET A 8 7.65 38.46 -22.10
CA MET A 8 6.76 37.50 -21.45
C MET A 8 5.49 37.18 -22.27
N ALA A 9 5.00 38.12 -23.08
CA ALA A 9 3.87 37.88 -23.98
C ALA A 9 4.23 36.87 -25.10
N GLY A 10 5.44 36.96 -25.65
CA GLY A 10 5.90 36.05 -26.72
C GLY A 10 6.00 34.58 -26.29
N VAL A 11 6.44 34.32 -25.06
CA VAL A 11 6.60 32.95 -24.53
C VAL A 11 5.24 32.27 -24.28
N GLY A 12 4.22 33.03 -23.83
CA GLY A 12 2.87 32.49 -23.62
C GLY A 12 2.17 32.05 -24.91
N LEU A 13 2.33 32.81 -26.00
CA LEU A 13 1.75 32.48 -27.30
C LEU A 13 2.43 31.26 -27.96
N ALA A 14 3.74 31.12 -27.82
CA ALA A 14 4.47 29.94 -28.31
C ALA A 14 3.98 28.64 -27.64
N TRP A 15 3.67 28.68 -26.35
CA TRP A 15 3.14 27.52 -25.60
C TRP A 15 1.70 27.15 -26.03
N GLN A 16 0.84 28.14 -26.29
CA GLN A 16 -0.54 27.88 -26.76
C GLN A 16 -0.60 27.33 -28.20
N CYS A 17 0.31 27.73 -29.10
CA CYS A 17 0.39 27.11 -30.43
C CYS A 17 0.89 25.65 -30.35
N ALA A 18 1.95 25.38 -29.60
CA ALA A 18 2.46 24.02 -29.42
C ALA A 18 1.39 23.05 -28.85
N SER A 19 0.56 23.54 -27.93
CA SER A 19 -0.56 22.78 -27.36
C SER A 19 -1.62 22.34 -28.38
N LYS A 20 -1.84 23.08 -29.48
CA LYS A 20 -2.86 22.76 -30.50
C LYS A 20 -2.35 21.85 -31.62
N GLU A 21 -1.06 21.90 -31.92
CA GLU A 21 -0.46 20.97 -32.89
C GLU A 21 -0.33 19.56 -32.29
N TRP A 22 -0.01 19.46 -31.00
CA TRP A 22 0.11 18.18 -30.29
C TRP A 22 -1.21 17.42 -30.12
N SER A 23 -2.36 18.11 -29.95
CA SER A 23 -3.67 17.43 -29.92
C SER A 23 -4.03 16.76 -31.25
N THR A 24 -3.53 17.31 -32.36
CA THR A 24 -3.86 16.84 -33.71
C THR A 24 -2.96 15.66 -34.12
N LEU A 25 -1.68 15.68 -33.73
CA LEU A 25 -0.76 14.54 -33.89
C LEU A 25 -1.08 13.38 -32.94
N GLY A 26 -1.46 13.66 -31.68
CA GLY A 26 -1.81 12.64 -30.68
C GLY A 26 -3.03 11.78 -31.07
N THR A 27 -3.93 12.32 -31.89
CA THR A 27 -5.15 11.62 -32.37
C THR A 27 -4.89 10.77 -33.62
N LEU A 28 -3.81 11.05 -34.38
CA LEU A 28 -3.43 10.22 -35.53
C LEU A 28 -2.58 9.00 -35.12
N LEU A 29 -1.76 9.14 -34.10
CA LEU A 29 -0.85 8.08 -33.62
C LEU A 29 -1.54 7.01 -32.74
N THR A 30 -2.79 7.22 -32.32
CA THR A 30 -3.56 6.26 -31.50
C THR A 30 -4.12 5.07 -32.30
N LYS A 31 -3.88 4.97 -33.61
CA LYS A 31 -4.42 3.90 -34.48
C LYS A 31 -3.41 3.09 -35.29
N LEU A 32 -2.10 3.30 -35.10
CA LEU A 32 -1.05 2.52 -35.77
C LEU A 32 0.07 2.12 -34.81
N LYS A 33 -0.06 0.93 -34.22
CA LYS A 33 1.06 0.06 -33.84
C LYS A 33 0.83 -1.31 -34.48
N LEU A 34 1.40 -1.47 -35.67
CA LEU A 34 1.63 -2.76 -36.30
C LEU A 34 3.10 -3.14 -36.04
N ASP A 35 3.33 -4.41 -35.75
CA ASP A 35 4.65 -4.93 -35.36
C ASP A 35 5.70 -4.88 -36.49
N ASP A 36 6.97 -5.05 -36.09
CA ASP A 36 8.14 -5.10 -36.96
C ASP A 36 7.97 -6.07 -38.15
N GLN A 37 7.72 -5.52 -39.34
CA GLN A 37 8.09 -6.14 -40.61
C GLN A 37 8.76 -5.14 -41.55
N LYS A 38 9.86 -5.61 -42.18
CA LYS A 38 10.67 -4.83 -43.12
C LYS A 38 9.88 -4.45 -44.37
N ILE A 39 9.43 -3.20 -44.45
CA ILE A 39 8.86 -2.65 -45.69
C ILE A 39 9.97 -1.94 -46.48
N LYS A 40 10.32 -2.47 -47.65
CA LYS A 40 11.08 -1.74 -48.68
C LYS A 40 10.16 -0.73 -49.35
N MET A 41 10.44 0.57 -49.22
CA MET A 41 9.79 1.59 -50.04
C MET A 41 10.61 1.88 -51.31
N ASN A 42 9.99 1.68 -52.47
CA ASN A 42 10.45 2.27 -53.73
C ASN A 42 9.62 3.53 -53.99
N TRP A 43 10.28 4.62 -54.38
CA TRP A 43 9.63 5.89 -54.70
C TRP A 43 9.19 5.94 -56.16
N GLY A 44 7.94 6.34 -56.40
CA GLY A 44 7.40 6.64 -57.72
C GLY A 44 6.42 7.82 -57.62
N TYR A 45 6.71 8.91 -58.33
CA TYR A 45 5.88 10.12 -58.37
C TYR A 45 4.91 10.05 -59.56
N ALA A 46 3.60 10.16 -59.31
CA ALA A 46 2.63 10.76 -60.26
C ALA A 46 1.20 10.85 -59.67
N GLY A 47 0.50 11.94 -60.01
CA GLY A 47 -0.90 11.87 -60.42
C GLY A 47 -1.99 11.88 -59.34
N ALA A 48 -2.80 12.94 -59.36
CA ALA A 48 -3.95 13.17 -58.50
C ALA A 48 -5.07 12.09 -58.56
N SER A 49 -5.78 11.97 -57.42
CA SER A 49 -7.15 11.44 -57.28
C SER A 49 -7.42 9.95 -57.55
N THR A 50 -7.43 9.14 -56.48
CA THR A 50 -8.19 7.87 -56.45
C THR A 50 -8.76 7.59 -55.04
N ARG A 51 -10.05 7.23 -54.95
CA ARG A 51 -10.65 6.65 -53.74
C ARG A 51 -10.12 5.24 -53.52
N LEU A 52 -9.64 4.92 -52.32
CA LEU A 52 -9.27 3.57 -51.94
C LEU A 52 -10.47 2.83 -51.33
N HIS A 53 -10.99 1.82 -52.03
CA HIS A 53 -11.80 0.76 -51.43
C HIS A 53 -10.84 -0.29 -50.85
N MET A 54 -10.92 -0.54 -49.55
CA MET A 54 -10.11 -1.58 -48.89
C MET A 54 -11.01 -2.78 -48.56
N HIS A 55 -10.96 -3.81 -49.40
CA HIS A 55 -11.55 -5.11 -49.10
C HIS A 55 -10.58 -5.88 -48.20
N CYS A 56 -10.98 -6.19 -46.97
CA CYS A 56 -10.18 -7.01 -46.06
C CYS A 56 -10.88 -8.36 -45.86
N SER A 57 -10.31 -9.43 -46.43
CA SER A 57 -10.76 -10.80 -46.20
C SER A 57 -10.33 -11.25 -44.80
N GLY A 58 -11.28 -11.30 -43.87
CA GLY A 58 -11.01 -11.71 -42.49
C GLY A 58 -10.94 -13.23 -42.33
N GLU A 59 -9.73 -13.77 -42.20
CA GLU A 59 -9.55 -15.07 -41.54
C GLU A 59 -9.72 -14.90 -40.02
N LEU A 60 -10.54 -15.75 -39.43
CA LEU A 60 -10.96 -15.65 -38.03
C LEU A 60 -9.87 -16.19 -37.09
N ILE A 61 -8.80 -15.42 -36.86
CA ILE A 61 -7.82 -15.73 -35.83
C ILE A 61 -8.50 -15.66 -34.45
N ARG A 62 -8.83 -16.83 -33.90
CA ARG A 62 -9.26 -16.99 -32.51
C ARG A 62 -8.08 -16.64 -31.60
N HIS A 63 -7.97 -15.38 -31.20
CA HIS A 63 -7.14 -15.01 -30.05
C HIS A 63 -7.62 -15.81 -28.83
N ARG A 64 -6.77 -16.73 -28.33
CA ARG A 64 -6.93 -17.25 -26.97
C ARG A 64 -6.87 -16.05 -26.03
N LYS A 65 -7.93 -15.83 -25.24
CA LYS A 65 -7.89 -14.88 -24.12
C LYS A 65 -6.80 -15.37 -23.16
N VAL A 66 -5.69 -14.64 -23.11
CA VAL A 66 -4.69 -14.81 -22.04
C VAL A 66 -5.34 -14.27 -20.75
N PRO A 67 -5.35 -15.03 -19.63
CA PRO A 67 -6.02 -14.59 -18.41
C PRO A 67 -5.35 -13.34 -17.81
N THR A 68 -6.13 -12.26 -17.69
CA THR A 68 -5.69 -10.99 -17.08
C THR A 68 -5.83 -11.03 -15.57
N LEU A 69 -4.69 -11.24 -14.93
CA LEU A 69 -4.45 -11.51 -13.52
C LEU A 69 -3.56 -10.35 -12.99
N ASP A 70 -3.78 -9.63 -11.87
CA ASP A 70 -4.80 -9.74 -10.81
C ASP A 70 -4.88 -8.49 -9.90
N ILE A 71 -5.71 -8.50 -8.84
CA ILE A 71 -5.46 -7.76 -7.58
C ILE A 71 -4.95 -8.71 -6.49
N ARG A 72 -3.88 -8.31 -5.80
CA ARG A 72 -3.36 -8.97 -4.61
C ARG A 72 -3.41 -8.01 -3.42
N LEU A 73 -4.21 -8.35 -2.41
CA LEU A 73 -4.16 -7.74 -1.08
C LEU A 73 -2.98 -8.36 -0.34
N ASP A 74 -1.90 -7.62 -0.21
CA ASP A 74 -0.61 -8.16 0.20
C ASP A 74 -0.05 -7.46 1.43
N VAL A 75 0.78 -8.19 2.16
CA VAL A 75 1.58 -7.68 3.27
C VAL A 75 3.03 -7.93 2.92
N SER A 76 3.94 -7.14 3.45
CA SER A 76 5.37 -7.25 3.14
C SER A 76 6.08 -8.46 3.78
N ILE A 77 5.49 -9.65 3.69
CA ILE A 77 6.07 -10.91 4.17
C ILE A 77 7.07 -11.44 3.12
N PRO A 78 8.31 -11.80 3.53
CA PRO A 78 9.28 -12.41 2.63
C PRO A 78 8.92 -13.87 2.32
N PHE A 79 8.88 -14.22 1.03
CA PHE A 79 9.14 -15.60 0.61
C PHE A 79 10.64 -15.88 0.75
N HIS A 80 11.02 -17.08 1.18
CA HIS A 80 12.40 -17.41 1.49
C HIS A 80 13.18 -17.98 0.28
N THR A 81 13.37 -17.16 -0.77
CA THR A 81 14.39 -17.41 -1.80
C THR A 81 15.19 -16.13 -2.10
N PRO A 82 16.53 -16.15 -2.06
CA PRO A 82 17.34 -15.03 -2.56
C PRO A 82 17.34 -15.05 -4.09
N GLY A 83 16.72 -14.05 -4.73
CA GLY A 83 16.88 -13.79 -6.17
C GLY A 83 15.58 -13.70 -6.96
N ASP A 84 14.52 -14.43 -6.60
CA ASP A 84 13.30 -14.49 -7.41
C ASP A 84 12.51 -13.18 -7.42
N ASN A 85 12.25 -12.66 -8.62
CA ASN A 85 11.09 -11.81 -8.86
C ASN A 85 9.83 -12.55 -8.40
N SER A 86 8.89 -11.82 -7.80
CA SER A 86 7.80 -12.43 -7.02
C SER A 86 7.07 -13.55 -7.76
N THR A 87 6.71 -14.64 -7.06
CA THR A 87 6.06 -15.87 -7.59
C THR A 87 4.82 -15.65 -8.47
N PHE A 88 4.26 -14.45 -8.46
CA PHE A 88 3.12 -14.06 -9.29
C PHE A 88 3.52 -13.37 -10.60
N GLN A 89 4.68 -12.69 -10.62
CA GLN A 89 5.25 -12.10 -11.84
C GLN A 89 5.76 -13.14 -12.84
N SER A 90 6.12 -14.35 -12.37
CA SER A 90 6.41 -15.50 -13.23
C SER A 90 5.15 -16.13 -13.84
N ILE A 91 3.99 -16.01 -13.19
CA ILE A 91 2.69 -16.49 -13.68
C ILE A 91 2.08 -15.49 -14.65
N THR A 92 2.14 -14.19 -14.32
CA THR A 92 1.57 -13.11 -15.12
C THR A 92 2.40 -11.82 -15.01
N PRO A 93 2.63 -11.07 -16.09
CA PRO A 93 3.29 -9.77 -15.99
C PRO A 93 2.42 -8.69 -15.31
N ASN A 94 1.09 -8.87 -15.25
CA ASN A 94 0.12 -7.79 -15.02
C ASN A 94 -0.43 -7.71 -13.56
N VAL A 95 0.38 -7.99 -12.53
CA VAL A 95 -0.13 -8.01 -11.15
C VAL A 95 -0.43 -6.59 -10.62
N CYS A 96 -1.57 -6.38 -9.95
CA CYS A 96 -1.85 -5.19 -9.15
C CYS A 96 -1.73 -5.50 -7.65
N TYR A 97 -0.82 -4.84 -6.95
CA TYR A 97 -0.69 -4.94 -5.49
C TYR A 97 -1.48 -3.82 -4.82
N VAL A 98 -2.51 -4.17 -4.05
CA VAL A 98 -3.32 -3.22 -3.28
C VAL A 98 -2.93 -3.32 -1.82
N LEU A 99 -2.51 -2.20 -1.22
CA LEU A 99 -1.85 -2.16 0.08
C LEU A 99 -2.49 -1.16 1.04
N GLY A 100 -2.51 -1.52 2.33
CA GLY A 100 -2.89 -0.64 3.43
C GLY A 100 -1.98 0.58 3.56
N ILE A 101 -2.51 1.64 4.19
CA ILE A 101 -1.78 2.88 4.49
C ILE A 101 -1.80 3.23 6.00
N SER A 102 -2.06 2.24 6.84
CA SER A 102 -2.24 2.37 8.29
C SER A 102 -0.96 2.16 9.10
N ASP A 103 0.15 1.82 8.45
CA ASP A 103 1.43 1.55 9.11
C ASP A 103 1.88 2.78 9.90
N ASN A 104 1.91 2.63 11.22
CA ASN A 104 2.35 3.65 12.16
C ASN A 104 3.65 3.26 12.89
N GLY A 105 4.47 2.36 12.32
CA GLY A 105 5.61 1.76 13.00
C GLY A 105 7.00 2.24 12.57
N GLY A 106 7.93 2.31 13.53
CA GLY A 106 9.38 2.38 13.29
C GLY A 106 9.77 3.59 12.45
N SER A 107 10.43 3.39 11.30
CA SER A 107 10.74 4.52 10.40
C SER A 107 9.50 5.26 9.88
N THR A 108 8.32 4.62 9.86
CA THR A 108 7.07 5.27 9.47
C THR A 108 6.50 6.10 10.64
N SER A 109 6.60 5.63 11.89
CA SER A 109 6.06 6.33 13.07
C SER A 109 6.61 7.76 13.20
N GLU A 110 7.92 7.92 12.97
CA GLU A 110 8.62 9.19 13.08
C GLU A 110 8.26 10.18 11.96
N LEU A 111 7.98 9.66 10.76
CA LEU A 111 7.46 10.45 9.64
C LEU A 111 6.04 10.95 9.95
N LEU A 112 5.18 10.10 10.52
CA LEU A 112 3.84 10.49 10.94
C LEU A 112 3.88 11.57 12.03
N ARG A 113 4.73 11.40 13.05
CA ARG A 113 4.89 12.37 14.15
C ARG A 113 5.32 13.76 13.66
N VAL A 114 6.29 13.81 12.75
CA VAL A 114 6.88 15.09 12.32
C VAL A 114 6.13 15.72 11.15
N LEU A 115 5.84 14.94 10.10
CA LEU A 115 5.29 15.42 8.83
C LEU A 115 3.81 15.05 8.60
N GLY A 116 3.29 14.03 9.30
CA GLY A 116 1.94 13.50 9.09
C GLY A 116 1.77 12.78 7.75
N GLY A 117 0.58 12.20 7.54
CA GLY A 117 0.18 11.60 6.27
C GLY A 117 0.01 10.08 6.31
N PRO A 118 -0.03 9.41 5.15
CA PRO A 118 -0.26 7.97 5.08
C PRO A 118 0.95 7.16 5.55
N GLY A 119 0.70 5.99 6.11
CA GLY A 119 1.73 4.98 6.39
C GLY A 119 2.28 4.41 5.08
N ILE A 120 3.53 4.72 4.76
CA ILE A 120 4.17 4.33 3.48
C ILE A 120 5.08 3.10 3.56
N GLY A 121 5.27 2.52 4.75
CA GLY A 121 6.26 1.46 4.97
C GLY A 121 6.04 0.22 4.09
N ASP A 122 4.79 -0.24 3.97
CA ASP A 122 4.42 -1.37 3.11
C ASP A 122 4.48 -1.05 1.62
N LEU A 123 4.02 0.15 1.20
CA LEU A 123 4.14 0.62 -0.18
C LEU A 123 5.61 0.62 -0.64
N ARG A 124 6.51 1.22 0.14
CA ARG A 124 7.97 1.18 -0.11
C ARG A 124 8.46 -0.27 -0.17
N SER A 125 8.14 -1.05 0.85
CA SER A 125 8.60 -2.43 1.01
C SER A 125 8.15 -3.33 -0.16
N ARG A 126 6.98 -3.06 -0.75
CA ARG A 126 6.54 -3.71 -1.99
C ARG A 126 7.30 -3.21 -3.20
N LEU A 127 7.31 -1.89 -3.44
CA LEU A 127 7.99 -1.28 -4.58
C LEU A 127 9.46 -1.72 -4.67
N THR A 128 10.20 -1.70 -3.57
CA THR A 128 11.59 -2.15 -3.51
C THR A 128 11.78 -3.63 -3.89
N ARG A 129 10.81 -4.51 -3.60
CA ARG A 129 10.86 -5.93 -4.02
C ARG A 129 10.61 -6.12 -5.51
N LEU A 130 9.78 -5.27 -6.12
CA LEU A 130 9.43 -5.33 -7.54
C LEU A 130 10.54 -4.78 -8.46
N ILE A 131 11.63 -4.21 -7.91
CA ILE A 131 12.79 -3.77 -8.69
C ILE A 131 13.51 -5.00 -9.26
N ILE A 132 13.35 -5.21 -10.57
CA ILE A 132 14.01 -6.28 -11.34
C ILE A 132 15.52 -6.00 -11.40
N THR A 133 16.32 -6.91 -10.87
CA THR A 133 17.79 -6.79 -10.80
C THR A 133 18.54 -7.53 -11.91
N GLU A 134 17.83 -7.92 -12.98
CA GLU A 134 18.36 -8.69 -14.11
C GLU A 134 18.19 -7.92 -15.42
N GLY A 135 18.95 -8.28 -16.46
CA GLY A 135 18.92 -7.64 -17.79
C GLY A 135 19.82 -6.42 -17.95
N ALA A 136 19.65 -5.67 -19.05
CA ALA A 136 20.39 -4.43 -19.30
C ALA A 136 20.17 -3.41 -18.16
N ASP A 137 21.20 -2.69 -17.73
CA ASP A 137 21.25 -1.79 -16.56
C ASP A 137 20.99 -2.47 -15.18
N ALA A 138 21.16 -3.79 -15.07
CA ALA A 138 21.02 -4.53 -13.81
C ALA A 138 21.86 -3.94 -12.65
N SER A 139 23.12 -3.57 -12.90
CA SER A 139 24.02 -2.99 -11.89
C SER A 139 23.46 -1.70 -11.28
N GLU A 140 22.91 -0.83 -12.12
CA GLU A 140 22.30 0.42 -11.64
C GLU A 140 21.00 0.17 -10.90
N ARG A 141 20.11 -0.69 -11.41
CA ARG A 141 18.88 -1.04 -10.69
C ARG A 141 19.17 -1.71 -9.35
N LEU A 142 20.24 -2.50 -9.24
CA LEU A 142 20.71 -3.08 -7.98
C LEU A 142 21.20 -1.99 -7.01
N ALA A 143 21.95 -1.00 -7.48
CA ALA A 143 22.39 0.14 -6.65
C ALA A 143 21.20 1.01 -6.18
N ILE A 144 20.23 1.27 -7.06
CA ILE A 144 18.99 1.96 -6.70
C ILE A 144 18.17 1.12 -5.70
N LYS A 145 18.16 -0.22 -5.83
CA LYS A 145 17.54 -1.13 -4.87
C LYS A 145 18.27 -1.10 -3.52
N GLU A 146 19.60 -1.00 -3.49
CA GLU A 146 20.39 -0.85 -2.26
C GLU A 146 20.01 0.45 -1.53
N ILE A 147 20.07 1.62 -2.19
CA ILE A 147 19.74 2.89 -1.55
C ILE A 147 18.26 2.98 -1.11
N MET A 148 17.30 2.45 -1.88
CA MET A 148 15.88 2.43 -1.48
C MET A 148 15.58 1.42 -0.36
N SER A 149 16.36 0.35 -0.25
CA SER A 149 16.32 -0.60 0.87
C SER A 149 16.99 -0.05 2.13
N TYR A 150 17.92 0.89 1.97
CA TYR A 150 18.82 1.32 3.03
C TYR A 150 18.09 1.86 4.25
N ARG A 151 18.63 1.53 5.42
CA ARG A 151 18.24 2.05 6.72
C ARG A 151 19.47 2.61 7.39
N LEU A 152 19.35 3.83 7.90
CA LEU A 152 20.36 4.45 8.75
C LEU A 152 20.57 3.61 10.03
N PRO A 153 21.74 3.68 10.68
CA PRO A 153 22.03 2.90 11.87
C PRO A 153 20.94 3.03 12.95
N CYS A 154 20.55 1.90 13.54
CA CYS A 154 19.56 1.87 14.63
C CYS A 154 20.20 2.23 15.98
N LEU A 155 21.41 1.75 16.23
CA LEU A 155 22.21 2.01 17.42
C LEU A 155 23.34 2.99 17.08
N GLY A 156 23.61 3.92 17.99
CA GLY A 156 24.72 4.85 17.88
C GLY A 156 24.39 6.29 18.29
N ASP A 157 25.44 7.10 18.27
CA ASP A 157 25.40 8.56 18.43
C ASP A 157 24.55 9.20 17.31
N GLU A 158 23.66 10.11 17.71
CA GLU A 158 22.76 10.78 16.77
C GLU A 158 23.50 11.67 15.78
N HIS A 159 24.59 12.30 16.23
CA HIS A 159 25.41 13.15 15.37
C HIS A 159 25.97 12.36 14.19
N LYS A 160 26.53 11.17 14.44
CA LYS A 160 27.03 10.28 13.38
C LYS A 160 25.94 9.83 12.41
N VAL A 161 24.73 9.57 12.89
CA VAL A 161 23.59 9.20 12.02
C VAL A 161 23.12 10.40 11.19
N ARG A 162 23.14 11.62 11.74
CA ARG A 162 22.87 12.86 11.01
C ARG A 162 23.96 13.17 9.97
N ASP A 163 25.23 12.92 10.29
CA ASP A 163 26.36 13.06 9.35
C ASP A 163 26.24 12.07 8.18
N GLU A 164 25.87 10.81 8.46
CA GLU A 164 25.63 9.81 7.43
C GLU A 164 24.44 10.18 6.52
N TRP A 165 23.35 10.68 7.10
CA TRP A 165 22.23 11.26 6.34
C TRP A 165 22.67 12.45 5.49
N ALA A 166 23.48 13.37 6.03
CA ALA A 166 24.04 14.50 5.28
C ALA A 166 24.88 14.04 4.09
N LEU A 167 25.75 13.04 4.26
CA LEU A 167 26.52 12.44 3.15
C LEU A 167 25.62 11.87 2.05
N ILE A 168 24.45 11.31 2.39
CA ILE A 168 23.46 10.84 1.42
C ILE A 168 22.81 12.01 0.69
N VAL A 169 22.34 13.03 1.41
CA VAL A 169 21.67 14.24 0.85
C VAL A 169 22.60 15.09 0.00
N GLU A 170 23.90 15.15 0.33
CA GLU A 170 24.94 15.82 -0.46
C GLU A 170 25.40 15.01 -1.68
N GLY A 171 24.99 13.75 -1.80
CA GLY A 171 25.39 12.90 -2.93
C GLY A 171 26.82 12.34 -2.82
N ARG A 172 27.45 12.41 -1.64
CA ARG A 172 28.82 11.95 -1.37
C ARG A 172 28.91 10.53 -0.82
N HIS A 173 27.81 9.98 -0.30
CA HIS A 173 27.77 8.63 0.26
C HIS A 173 28.02 7.51 -0.78
N ARG A 174 28.61 6.38 -0.35
CA ARG A 174 28.99 5.25 -1.22
C ARG A 174 27.84 4.67 -2.05
N LEU A 175 26.61 4.76 -1.55
CA LEU A 175 25.39 4.27 -2.21
C LEU A 175 25.13 4.90 -3.59
N TRP A 176 25.77 6.03 -3.89
CA TRP A 176 25.62 6.73 -5.18
C TRP A 176 26.62 6.27 -6.26
N GLN A 177 27.59 5.40 -5.95
CA GLN A 177 28.72 5.11 -6.86
C GLN A 177 28.32 4.45 -8.19
N GLN A 178 27.25 3.65 -8.19
CA GLN A 178 26.79 2.86 -9.34
C GLN A 178 25.46 3.37 -9.92
N ILE A 179 25.13 4.64 -9.69
CA ILE A 179 23.89 5.29 -10.16
C ILE A 179 24.27 6.41 -11.13
N SER A 180 23.66 6.43 -12.31
CA SER A 180 23.83 7.50 -13.32
C SER A 180 23.54 8.87 -12.73
N ILE A 181 24.17 9.92 -13.29
CA ILE A 181 24.01 11.27 -12.77
C ILE A 181 22.55 11.72 -12.84
N GLU A 182 21.83 11.40 -13.91
CA GLU A 182 20.42 11.75 -14.12
C GLU A 182 19.52 11.15 -13.03
N LYS A 183 19.67 9.84 -12.74
CA LYS A 183 18.89 9.18 -11.67
C LYS A 183 19.35 9.62 -10.28
N LYS A 184 20.64 9.87 -10.08
CA LYS A 184 21.20 10.42 -8.83
C LYS A 184 20.62 11.80 -8.51
N GLU A 185 20.67 12.74 -9.45
CA GLU A 185 20.09 14.08 -9.29
C GLU A 185 18.58 13.99 -9.02
N THR A 186 17.86 13.13 -9.77
CA THR A 186 16.42 12.93 -9.60
C THR A 186 16.08 12.43 -8.20
N ILE A 187 16.68 11.32 -7.75
CA ILE A 187 16.41 10.75 -6.41
C ILE A 187 16.82 11.73 -5.32
N ARG A 188 18.01 12.35 -5.45
CA ARG A 188 18.54 13.27 -4.44
C ARG A 188 17.70 14.54 -4.31
N GLY A 189 17.11 15.05 -5.40
CA GLY A 189 16.19 16.19 -5.36
C GLY A 189 15.03 15.99 -4.38
N PHE A 190 14.43 14.80 -4.35
CA PHE A 190 13.35 14.46 -3.41
C PHE A 190 13.84 14.19 -1.98
N LEU A 191 15.07 13.68 -1.81
CA LEU A 191 15.70 13.59 -0.48
C LEU A 191 16.04 14.98 0.10
N VAL A 192 16.47 15.94 -0.74
CA VAL A 192 16.67 17.35 -0.37
C VAL A 192 15.35 18.04 -0.03
N ALA A 193 14.29 17.78 -0.81
CA ALA A 193 12.95 18.29 -0.51
C ALA A 193 12.43 17.75 0.84
N PHE A 194 12.58 16.44 1.09
CA PHE A 194 12.29 15.85 2.39
C PHE A 194 13.10 16.49 3.52
N ASN A 195 14.42 16.65 3.36
CA ASN A 195 15.27 17.30 4.36
C ASN A 195 14.82 18.74 4.66
N SER A 196 14.38 19.48 3.64
CA SER A 196 13.85 20.83 3.79
C SER A 196 12.54 20.86 4.58
N GLU A 197 11.65 19.88 4.39
CA GLU A 197 10.43 19.73 5.19
C GLU A 197 10.71 19.36 6.65
N ILE A 198 11.79 18.61 6.93
CA ILE A 198 12.28 18.38 8.29
C ILE A 198 12.83 19.67 8.91
N LEU A 199 13.66 20.43 8.19
CA LEU A 199 14.24 21.68 8.69
C LEU A 199 13.17 22.75 8.99
N LYS A 200 12.13 22.86 8.17
CA LYS A 200 10.94 23.70 8.46
C LYS A 200 10.24 23.34 9.78
N ARG A 201 10.45 22.13 10.30
CA ARG A 201 9.87 21.60 11.53
C ARG A 201 10.96 21.18 12.53
N ALA A 202 12.11 21.87 12.54
CA ALA A 202 13.25 21.56 13.40
C ALA A 202 12.88 21.46 14.90
N HIS A 203 11.91 22.26 15.35
CA HIS A 203 11.35 22.24 16.72
C HIS A 203 10.70 20.89 17.11
N LYS A 204 10.41 19.99 16.16
CA LYS A 204 9.91 18.64 16.44
C LYS A 204 11.03 17.62 16.70
N HIS A 205 12.30 17.99 16.52
CA HIS A 205 13.48 17.13 16.71
C HIS A 205 13.34 15.77 16.02
N PHE A 206 13.51 15.73 14.69
CA PHE A 206 13.40 14.50 13.90
C PHE A 206 14.59 13.56 14.18
N ASN A 207 14.31 12.32 14.59
CA ASN A 207 15.29 11.28 14.85
C ASN A 207 15.53 10.42 13.59
N PHE A 208 16.75 10.46 13.07
CA PHE A 208 17.11 9.74 11.85
C PHE A 208 17.47 8.25 12.06
N ARG A 209 17.63 7.77 13.30
CA ARG A 209 18.04 6.37 13.60
C ARG A 209 17.06 5.34 13.01
N ASN A 210 17.56 4.25 12.42
CA ASN A 210 16.72 3.23 11.75
C ASN A 210 15.84 3.78 10.59
N GLY A 211 16.03 5.04 10.19
CA GLY A 211 15.26 5.71 9.15
C GLY A 211 15.50 5.09 7.78
N SER A 212 14.44 4.75 7.06
CA SER A 212 14.55 4.17 5.72
C SER A 212 14.64 5.25 4.64
N ILE A 213 15.72 5.23 3.86
CA ILE A 213 15.95 6.21 2.79
C ILE A 213 14.85 6.15 1.72
N GLY A 214 14.34 4.95 1.41
CA GLY A 214 13.17 4.80 0.52
C GLY A 214 11.87 5.40 1.09
N ASN A 215 11.69 5.43 2.42
CA ASN A 215 10.55 6.10 3.04
C ASN A 215 10.74 7.62 2.93
N PHE A 216 11.96 8.13 3.16
CA PHE A 216 12.30 9.54 3.03
C PHE A 216 12.10 10.04 1.60
N PHE A 217 12.54 9.27 0.60
CA PHE A 217 12.30 9.54 -0.82
C PHE A 217 10.80 9.61 -1.15
N LEU A 218 10.02 8.59 -0.80
CA LEU A 218 8.56 8.58 -1.07
C LEU A 218 7.83 9.70 -0.33
N THR A 219 8.25 10.03 0.90
CA THR A 219 7.69 11.17 1.65
C THR A 219 8.02 12.50 0.96
N GLY A 220 9.28 12.71 0.55
CA GLY A 220 9.71 13.91 -0.17
C GLY A 220 8.97 14.10 -1.49
N ALA A 221 8.84 13.03 -2.29
CA ALA A 221 8.07 13.04 -3.53
C ALA A 221 6.58 13.31 -3.29
N ARG A 222 5.96 12.67 -2.29
CA ARG A 222 4.55 12.92 -1.92
C ARG A 222 4.30 14.37 -1.56
N LEU A 223 5.16 14.95 -0.71
CA LEU A 223 5.04 16.34 -0.25
C LEU A 223 5.30 17.33 -1.39
N PHE A 224 6.23 17.03 -2.30
CA PHE A 224 6.47 17.85 -3.49
C PHE A 224 5.29 17.86 -4.47
N PHE A 225 4.71 16.69 -4.77
CA PHE A 225 3.58 16.59 -5.71
C PHE A 225 2.21 16.87 -5.08
N GLY A 226 2.11 16.92 -3.75
CA GLY A 226 0.82 16.88 -3.05
C GLY A 226 0.02 15.60 -3.34
N SER A 227 0.69 14.49 -3.65
CA SER A 227 0.05 13.24 -4.11
C SER A 227 0.91 12.00 -3.84
N LEU A 228 0.35 11.05 -3.09
CA LEU A 228 0.96 9.74 -2.85
C LEU A 228 1.07 8.92 -4.15
N GLU A 229 0.02 8.94 -4.98
CA GLU A 229 -0.03 8.28 -6.28
C GLU A 229 1.09 8.75 -7.23
N ALA A 230 1.35 10.06 -7.27
CA ALA A 230 2.45 10.61 -8.07
C ALA A 230 3.84 10.17 -7.56
N ALA A 231 4.01 10.06 -6.24
CA ALA A 231 5.24 9.56 -5.63
C ALA A 231 5.48 8.07 -5.94
N ILE A 232 4.44 7.24 -5.91
CA ILE A 232 4.49 5.82 -6.30
C ILE A 232 4.83 5.68 -7.79
N PHE A 233 4.17 6.45 -8.65
CA PHE A 233 4.45 6.48 -10.09
C PHE A 233 5.90 6.86 -10.37
N LEU A 234 6.42 7.91 -9.72
CA LEU A 234 7.81 8.33 -9.86
C LEU A 234 8.79 7.22 -9.42
N PHE A 235 8.52 6.57 -8.28
CA PHE A 235 9.34 5.45 -7.80
C PHE A 235 9.42 4.35 -8.87
N SER A 236 8.27 3.91 -9.38
CA SER A 236 8.19 2.87 -10.42
C SER A 236 8.92 3.28 -11.70
N ALA A 237 8.79 4.54 -12.13
CA ALA A 237 9.47 5.07 -13.32
C ALA A 237 11.01 5.07 -13.17
N ILE A 238 11.54 5.55 -12.04
CA ILE A 238 12.99 5.59 -11.77
C ILE A 238 13.58 4.17 -11.68
N THR A 239 12.86 3.25 -11.04
CA THR A 239 13.32 1.87 -10.80
C THR A 239 13.04 0.92 -11.94
N GLY A 240 12.29 1.35 -12.96
CA GLY A 240 11.94 0.53 -14.12
C GLY A 240 10.91 -0.57 -13.83
N ILE A 241 10.07 -0.40 -12.80
CA ILE A 241 8.93 -1.29 -12.54
C ILE A 241 7.91 -1.06 -13.66
N ARG A 242 7.70 -2.09 -14.47
CA ARG A 242 6.77 -2.12 -15.62
C ARG A 242 5.74 -3.22 -15.40
N ASP A 243 4.59 -3.08 -16.05
CA ASP A 243 3.48 -4.05 -16.13
C ASP A 243 2.76 -4.40 -14.81
N THR A 244 3.45 -4.31 -13.67
CA THR A 244 2.93 -4.43 -12.31
C THR A 244 2.52 -3.07 -11.75
N SER A 245 1.31 -2.95 -11.19
CA SER A 245 0.88 -1.76 -10.44
C SER A 245 0.99 -1.96 -8.92
N VAL A 246 1.24 -0.88 -8.19
CA VAL A 246 1.13 -0.81 -6.72
C VAL A 246 0.19 0.34 -6.40
N VAL A 247 -0.86 0.08 -5.64
CA VAL A 247 -1.99 1.00 -5.43
C VAL A 247 -2.29 1.06 -3.93
N PRO A 248 -2.29 2.26 -3.30
CA PRO A 248 -2.74 2.41 -1.93
C PRO A 248 -4.26 2.24 -1.88
N ILE A 249 -4.78 1.49 -0.90
CA ILE A 249 -6.21 1.25 -0.76
C ILE A 249 -7.02 2.53 -0.55
N ILE A 250 -6.44 3.55 0.12
CA ILE A 250 -7.00 4.91 0.23
C ILE A 250 -6.03 5.87 -0.46
N ASN A 251 -6.53 6.67 -1.40
CA ASN A 251 -5.76 7.77 -1.96
C ASN A 251 -5.90 9.02 -1.06
N THR A 252 -4.95 9.24 -0.15
CA THR A 252 -4.95 10.38 0.76
C THR A 252 -3.53 10.88 1.05
N ASN A 253 -3.42 12.16 1.40
CA ASN A 253 -2.20 12.77 1.94
C ASN A 253 -2.23 12.91 3.47
N HIS A 254 -3.32 12.51 4.12
CA HIS A 254 -3.55 12.58 5.56
C HIS A 254 -3.33 11.22 6.24
N THR A 255 -3.27 11.23 7.57
CA THR A 255 -3.14 10.02 8.38
C THR A 255 -4.43 9.21 8.35
N ALA A 256 -4.34 7.92 8.06
CA ALA A 256 -5.46 6.97 8.13
C ALA A 256 -5.11 5.86 9.10
N ALA A 257 -5.41 6.06 10.38
CA ALA A 257 -5.14 5.08 11.43
C ALA A 257 -6.26 4.05 11.51
N ILE A 258 -5.93 2.83 11.95
CA ILE A 258 -6.90 1.78 12.31
C ILE A 258 -6.94 1.59 13.82
N ALA A 259 -8.06 1.09 14.32
CA ALA A 259 -8.22 0.60 15.68
C ALA A 259 -8.93 -0.77 15.67
N ALA A 260 -8.68 -1.59 16.68
CA ALA A 260 -9.32 -2.87 16.90
C ALA A 260 -10.19 -2.81 18.17
N ILE A 261 -11.35 -3.46 18.14
CA ILE A 261 -12.14 -3.77 19.33
C ILE A 261 -11.97 -5.27 19.58
N LEU A 262 -11.62 -5.64 20.80
CA LEU A 262 -11.49 -7.03 21.24
C LEU A 262 -12.83 -7.55 21.80
N GLU A 263 -12.99 -8.87 21.93
CA GLU A 263 -14.25 -9.48 22.41
C GLU A 263 -14.59 -9.14 23.87
N ASP A 264 -13.60 -8.77 24.69
CA ASP A 264 -13.80 -8.27 26.05
C ASP A 264 -14.20 -6.77 26.11
N GLY A 265 -14.21 -6.08 24.97
CA GLY A 265 -14.51 -4.67 24.83
C GLY A 265 -13.30 -3.73 24.88
N GLU A 266 -12.07 -4.24 25.08
CA GLU A 266 -10.86 -3.41 25.00
C GLU A 266 -10.68 -2.84 23.57
N THR A 267 -10.14 -1.62 23.48
CA THR A 267 -9.91 -0.93 22.19
C THR A 267 -8.43 -0.61 21.99
N LEU A 268 -7.78 -1.32 21.06
CA LEU A 268 -6.38 -1.08 20.68
C LEU A 268 -6.32 -0.06 19.54
N ARG A 269 -5.43 0.94 19.65
CA ARG A 269 -5.37 2.09 18.73
C ARG A 269 -4.04 2.14 17.98
N GLY A 270 -4.10 2.05 16.65
CA GLY A 270 -2.94 2.04 15.76
C GLY A 270 -2.46 0.63 15.41
N GLN A 271 -1.93 0.45 14.20
CA GLN A 271 -1.54 -0.84 13.64
C GLN A 271 -0.46 -1.57 14.49
N CYS A 272 0.52 -0.83 15.02
CA CYS A 272 1.53 -1.40 15.90
C CYS A 272 0.95 -1.92 17.20
N GLU A 273 0.05 -1.18 17.86
CA GLU A 273 -0.54 -1.63 19.12
C GLU A 273 -1.39 -2.90 18.96
N ILE A 274 -1.95 -3.14 17.77
CA ILE A 274 -2.65 -4.38 17.42
C ILE A 274 -1.64 -5.52 17.17
N SER A 275 -0.65 -5.32 16.30
CA SER A 275 0.20 -6.40 15.79
C SER A 275 1.50 -6.66 16.58
N HIS A 276 2.18 -5.61 17.02
CA HIS A 276 3.53 -5.62 17.61
C HIS A 276 3.64 -4.45 18.61
N PRO A 277 3.18 -4.62 19.87
CA PRO A 277 3.19 -3.54 20.85
C PRO A 277 4.65 -3.16 21.15
N GLY A 278 4.90 -1.87 21.40
CA GLY A 278 6.24 -1.44 21.79
C GLY A 278 6.56 -1.84 23.23
N ASP A 279 7.83 -2.09 23.54
CA ASP A 279 8.29 -2.42 24.90
C ASP A 279 7.98 -1.32 25.95
N ARG A 280 7.51 -0.14 25.51
CA ARG A 280 6.96 0.93 26.36
C ARG A 280 5.44 0.94 26.31
N LYS A 281 4.80 0.30 27.31
CA LYS A 281 3.41 0.57 27.68
C LYS A 281 3.30 2.01 28.20
N CYS A 282 3.00 2.95 27.30
CA CYS A 282 2.64 4.30 27.70
C CYS A 282 1.27 4.26 28.40
N ASN A 283 1.29 4.20 29.75
CA ASN A 283 0.13 4.34 30.63
C ASN A 283 -0.42 5.78 30.62
N HIS A 284 -0.68 6.30 29.43
CA HIS A 284 -1.20 7.63 29.16
C HIS A 284 -2.41 7.53 28.24
N THR A 285 -3.47 6.97 28.79
CA THR A 285 -4.83 7.52 28.61
C THR A 285 -4.85 8.96 29.14
N ARG A 286 -4.13 9.87 28.46
CA ARG A 286 -4.38 11.31 28.58
C ARG A 286 -5.74 11.56 27.94
N LEU A 287 -6.78 11.34 28.73
CA LEU A 287 -8.04 12.08 28.65
C LEU A 287 -7.67 13.56 28.73
N THR A 288 -7.33 14.16 27.58
CA THR A 288 -7.26 15.61 27.47
C THR A 288 -8.64 16.13 27.80
N ASN A 289 -8.75 16.87 28.90
CA ASN A 289 -9.96 17.59 29.25
C ASN A 289 -10.43 18.38 28.00
N PRO A 290 -11.67 18.21 27.54
CA PRO A 290 -12.14 18.87 26.31
C PRO A 290 -12.04 20.40 26.36
N ILE A 291 -11.95 20.99 27.56
CA ILE A 291 -11.67 22.42 27.76
C ILE A 291 -10.23 22.77 27.33
N ASP A 292 -9.23 21.93 27.65
CA ASP A 292 -7.82 22.17 27.33
C ASP A 292 -7.47 21.89 25.86
N ALA A 293 -8.32 21.14 25.15
CA ALA A 293 -8.17 20.88 23.73
C ALA A 293 -8.29 22.17 22.89
N PHE A 294 -9.18 23.09 23.28
CA PHE A 294 -9.34 24.39 22.61
C PHE A 294 -8.19 25.35 22.90
N SER A 295 -7.64 25.33 24.12
CA SER A 295 -6.52 26.19 24.52
C SER A 295 -5.28 26.00 23.64
N LYS A 296 -5.06 24.79 23.12
CA LYS A 296 -3.95 24.47 22.18
C LYS A 296 -4.19 24.92 20.74
N LEU A 297 -5.44 25.15 20.34
CA LEU A 297 -5.80 25.64 19.00
C LEU A 297 -5.75 27.17 18.91
N ALA A 298 -5.89 27.88 20.05
CA ALA A 298 -6.07 29.32 20.08
C ALA A 298 -4.79 30.16 19.94
N ILE A 299 -3.59 29.59 20.13
CA ILE A 299 -2.33 30.35 20.18
C ILE A 299 -1.19 29.63 19.42
N PRO A 300 -0.89 30.01 18.17
CA PRO A 300 0.25 29.47 17.42
C PRO A 300 1.62 29.90 17.98
N HIS A 301 1.67 30.99 18.75
CA HIS A 301 2.89 31.57 19.29
C HIS A 301 2.68 32.08 20.73
N SER A 302 3.12 31.30 21.71
CA SER A 302 3.46 31.82 23.04
C SER A 302 4.60 30.98 23.63
N PRO A 303 5.56 31.60 24.35
CA PRO A 303 6.60 30.86 25.02
C PRO A 303 5.97 29.98 26.11
N ILE A 304 6.42 28.73 26.20
CA ILE A 304 6.03 27.83 27.28
C ILE A 304 6.59 28.44 28.57
N HIS A 305 5.71 28.91 29.44
CA HIS A 305 6.09 29.26 30.81
C HIS A 305 6.18 27.95 31.60
N ASP A 306 7.34 27.29 31.50
CA ASP A 306 7.67 26.14 32.34
C ASP A 306 7.67 26.60 33.80
N ASN A 307 6.74 26.05 34.59
CA ASN A 307 6.73 26.24 36.03
C ASN A 307 6.30 24.96 36.77
N ASP A 308 6.64 23.80 36.19
CA ASP A 308 6.60 22.51 36.88
C ASP A 308 7.88 21.73 36.56
N SER A 309 8.77 21.65 37.54
CA SER A 309 10.21 21.43 37.35
C SER A 309 10.63 19.95 37.41
N HIS A 310 9.88 19.07 36.74
CA HIS A 310 10.24 17.65 36.56
C HIS A 310 9.83 17.12 35.17
N GLN A 311 10.38 17.70 34.10
CA GLN A 311 10.40 17.04 32.79
C GLN A 311 11.63 16.15 32.68
N GLU A 312 11.45 14.84 32.87
CA GLU A 312 12.43 13.85 32.45
C GLU A 312 12.61 13.95 30.93
N GLU A 313 13.85 14.05 30.45
CA GLU A 313 14.18 14.04 29.03
C GLU A 313 13.78 12.69 28.42
N GLN A 314 12.56 12.60 27.89
CA GLN A 314 12.13 11.42 27.13
C GLN A 314 12.98 11.30 25.87
N VAL A 315 14.01 10.45 25.94
CA VAL A 315 14.81 10.03 24.80
C VAL A 315 13.86 9.43 23.77
N ASN A 316 13.63 10.19 22.69
CA ASN A 316 12.75 9.85 21.58
C ASN A 316 13.42 8.82 20.67
N GLU A 317 13.65 7.62 21.19
CA GLU A 317 14.16 6.50 20.41
C GLU A 317 13.07 6.03 19.43
N ASN A 318 13.41 5.95 18.15
CA ASN A 318 12.53 5.36 17.14
C ASN A 318 12.22 3.92 17.54
N LEU A 319 10.93 3.60 17.75
CA LEU A 319 10.44 2.33 18.28
C LEU A 319 11.21 1.12 17.68
N ILE A 320 12.11 0.56 18.50
CA ILE A 320 12.92 -0.59 18.13
C ILE A 320 12.04 -1.83 18.33
N PHE A 321 11.32 -2.23 17.29
CA PHE A 321 10.51 -3.44 17.37
C PHE A 321 11.39 -4.68 17.46
N ASN A 322 11.17 -5.46 18.51
CA ASN A 322 11.57 -6.85 18.52
C ASN A 322 10.39 -7.73 18.10
N LYS A 323 10.48 -8.40 16.95
CA LYS A 323 9.45 -9.36 16.48
C LYS A 323 9.47 -10.70 17.26
N THR A 324 9.91 -10.68 18.52
CA THR A 324 9.91 -11.85 19.41
C THR A 324 9.21 -11.61 20.75
N SER A 325 8.80 -10.38 21.07
CA SER A 325 7.88 -10.09 22.19
C SER A 325 6.43 -10.23 21.72
N GLU A 326 6.02 -11.48 21.48
CA GLU A 326 4.63 -11.86 21.20
C GLU A 326 3.81 -11.83 22.51
N GLU A 327 3.60 -10.64 23.10
CA GLU A 327 2.67 -10.48 24.23
C GLU A 327 1.25 -10.79 23.74
N LYS A 328 0.56 -11.76 24.33
CA LYS A 328 -0.79 -12.17 23.88
C LYS A 328 -1.80 -11.03 24.03
N LEU A 329 -2.79 -10.98 23.14
CA LEU A 329 -3.97 -10.12 23.31
C LEU A 329 -4.81 -10.60 24.51
N SER A 330 -5.47 -9.66 25.19
CA SER A 330 -6.42 -9.91 26.28
C SER A 330 -7.62 -10.76 25.82
N ALA A 331 -8.15 -10.48 24.64
CA ALA A 331 -9.14 -11.29 23.93
C ALA A 331 -8.92 -11.28 22.41
N ALA A 332 -9.67 -12.12 21.68
CA ALA A 332 -9.64 -12.12 20.21
C ALA A 332 -10.15 -10.79 19.62
N ILE A 333 -9.70 -10.43 18.41
CA ILE A 333 -10.15 -9.22 17.72
C ILE A 333 -11.56 -9.45 17.16
N ARG A 334 -12.54 -8.73 17.71
CA ARG A 334 -13.94 -8.76 17.27
C ARG A 334 -14.13 -8.06 15.93
N ARG A 335 -13.57 -6.85 15.79
CA ARG A 335 -13.56 -6.09 14.53
C ARG A 335 -12.45 -5.04 14.51
N ILE A 336 -12.17 -4.50 13.33
CA ILE A 336 -11.36 -3.30 13.17
C ILE A 336 -12.10 -2.20 12.41
N TYR A 337 -11.68 -0.96 12.59
CA TYR A 337 -12.25 0.20 11.92
C TYR A 337 -11.19 1.28 11.67
N TYR A 338 -11.42 2.15 10.69
CA TYR A 338 -10.58 3.33 10.49
C TYR A 338 -11.00 4.44 11.46
N MET A 339 -10.02 5.21 11.95
CA MET A 339 -10.27 6.36 12.81
C MET A 339 -9.58 7.63 12.31
N ASN A 340 -10.19 8.78 12.62
CA ASN A 340 -9.57 10.09 12.41
C ASN A 340 -8.56 10.44 13.52
N GLU A 341 -7.90 11.60 13.39
CA GLU A 341 -6.90 12.09 14.36
C GLU A 341 -7.48 12.38 15.76
N TYR A 342 -8.82 12.49 15.88
CA TYR A 342 -9.56 12.63 17.14
C TYR A 342 -9.99 11.27 17.73
N GLY A 343 -9.63 10.15 17.09
CA GLY A 343 -9.96 8.80 17.54
C GLY A 343 -11.41 8.37 17.31
N GLN A 344 -12.17 9.11 16.50
CA GLN A 344 -13.54 8.77 16.09
C GLN A 344 -13.52 7.84 14.87
N GLU A 345 -14.46 6.90 14.81
CA GLU A 345 -14.64 6.00 13.66
C GLU A 345 -15.02 6.76 12.38
N ILE A 346 -14.38 6.39 11.27
CA ILE A 346 -14.62 6.95 9.93
C ILE A 346 -14.75 5.84 8.89
N TYR A 347 -15.46 6.14 7.82
CA TYR A 347 -15.77 5.20 6.73
C TYR A 347 -15.15 5.71 5.41
N PRO A 348 -13.82 5.54 5.21
CA PRO A 348 -13.15 6.08 4.04
C PRO A 348 -13.60 5.38 2.75
N LEU A 349 -13.60 6.14 1.66
CA LEU A 349 -13.76 5.61 0.31
C LEU A 349 -12.44 4.98 -0.17
N PRO A 350 -12.49 3.85 -0.89
CA PRO A 350 -11.34 3.25 -1.51
C PRO A 350 -10.86 4.09 -2.69
N ASN A 351 -9.60 3.91 -3.04
CA ASN A 351 -9.00 4.44 -4.24
C ASN A 351 -9.76 3.94 -5.49
N PRO A 352 -10.27 4.83 -6.37
CA PRO A 352 -11.05 4.42 -7.55
C PRO A 352 -10.34 3.43 -8.47
N LYS A 353 -8.99 3.42 -8.48
CA LYS A 353 -8.20 2.42 -9.22
C LYS A 353 -8.44 0.99 -8.71
N VAL A 354 -8.66 0.81 -7.41
CA VAL A 354 -8.97 -0.50 -6.81
C VAL A 354 -10.33 -0.99 -7.28
N ILE A 355 -11.34 -0.12 -7.29
CA ILE A 355 -12.68 -0.46 -7.80
C ILE A 355 -12.65 -0.79 -9.29
N ALA A 356 -11.95 0.00 -10.11
CA ALA A 356 -11.76 -0.29 -11.54
C ALA A 356 -11.07 -1.66 -11.74
N HIS A 357 -9.99 -1.93 -11.01
CA HIS A 357 -9.34 -3.24 -11.07
C HIS A 357 -10.24 -4.39 -10.55
N LEU A 358 -11.10 -4.18 -9.55
CA LEU A 358 -12.06 -5.21 -9.12
C LEU A 358 -13.10 -5.52 -10.21
N SER A 359 -13.44 -4.54 -11.07
CA SER A 359 -14.37 -4.70 -12.19
C SER A 359 -13.77 -5.29 -13.45
N ASP A 360 -12.44 -5.23 -13.62
CA ASP A 360 -11.74 -5.62 -14.86
C ASP A 360 -10.91 -6.93 -14.74
N ARG A 361 -10.57 -7.37 -13.52
CA ARG A 361 -9.66 -8.50 -13.25
C ARG A 361 -10.40 -9.82 -13.10
N THR A 362 -9.74 -10.94 -13.42
CA THR A 362 -10.37 -12.26 -13.38
C THR A 362 -10.21 -13.02 -12.07
N THR A 363 -9.22 -12.69 -11.25
CA THR A 363 -9.01 -13.31 -9.92
C THR A 363 -8.71 -12.23 -8.87
N LEU A 364 -8.92 -12.58 -7.61
CA LEU A 364 -8.59 -11.78 -6.44
C LEU A 364 -7.85 -12.66 -5.45
N VAL A 365 -6.64 -12.23 -5.03
CA VAL A 365 -5.82 -12.96 -4.06
C VAL A 365 -5.79 -12.21 -2.72
N TYR A 366 -6.42 -12.81 -1.70
CA TYR A 366 -6.18 -12.47 -0.31
C TYR A 366 -4.87 -13.17 0.09
N SER A 367 -3.79 -12.41 0.21
CA SER A 367 -2.46 -13.00 0.34
C SER A 367 -2.06 -13.30 1.79
N ILE A 368 -0.89 -13.92 1.93
CA ILE A 368 -0.26 -14.18 3.23
C ILE A 368 -0.01 -12.84 3.91
N GLY A 369 -0.48 -12.70 5.15
CA GLY A 369 -0.56 -11.41 5.79
C GLY A 369 -1.19 -11.45 7.17
N SER A 370 -0.78 -10.54 8.06
CA SER A 370 -1.51 -10.30 9.30
C SER A 370 -2.95 -9.90 8.97
N LEU A 371 -3.90 -10.65 9.52
CA LEU A 371 -5.29 -10.67 9.08
C LEU A 371 -5.94 -9.30 9.34
N TYR A 372 -5.85 -8.81 10.57
CA TYR A 372 -6.51 -7.60 11.03
C TYR A 372 -5.69 -6.34 10.82
N THR A 373 -4.36 -6.42 10.71
CA THR A 373 -3.53 -5.23 10.42
C THR A 373 -3.18 -5.01 8.97
N SER A 374 -3.63 -5.85 8.03
CA SER A 374 -3.34 -5.61 6.60
C SER A 374 -4.35 -6.13 5.59
N ILE A 375 -4.93 -7.33 5.77
CA ILE A 375 -5.95 -7.85 4.84
C ILE A 375 -7.29 -7.16 5.10
N VAL A 376 -7.85 -7.31 6.31
CA VAL A 376 -9.15 -6.74 6.70
C VAL A 376 -9.20 -5.21 6.56
N PRO A 377 -8.14 -4.41 6.87
CA PRO A 377 -8.13 -2.98 6.61
C PRO A 377 -8.34 -2.59 5.16
N CYS A 378 -8.17 -3.51 4.21
CA CYS A 378 -8.45 -3.26 2.81
C CYS A 378 -9.88 -3.64 2.38
N LEU A 379 -10.61 -4.40 3.20
CA LEU A 379 -11.93 -4.94 2.89
C LEU A 379 -13.08 -4.14 3.50
N ILE A 380 -12.88 -3.57 4.69
CA ILE A 380 -13.90 -2.82 5.44
C ILE A 380 -14.27 -1.45 4.83
N LEU A 381 -13.59 -1.02 3.77
CA LEU A 381 -13.89 0.26 3.12
C LEU A 381 -15.22 0.21 2.36
N ARG A 382 -15.88 1.36 2.28
CA ARG A 382 -17.12 1.54 1.53
C ARG A 382 -16.99 1.09 0.07
N GLY A 383 -18.00 0.44 -0.49
CA GLY A 383 -17.99 -0.04 -1.87
C GLY A 383 -17.11 -1.26 -2.15
N VAL A 384 -16.14 -1.63 -1.28
CA VAL A 384 -15.23 -2.75 -1.55
C VAL A 384 -15.94 -4.10 -1.48
N GLY A 385 -16.76 -4.33 -0.45
CA GLY A 385 -17.57 -5.54 -0.31
C GLY A 385 -18.51 -5.74 -1.49
N ASN A 386 -19.20 -4.67 -1.90
CA ASN A 386 -20.07 -4.67 -3.07
C ASN A 386 -19.30 -4.90 -4.38
N ALA A 387 -18.17 -4.22 -4.60
CA ALA A 387 -17.34 -4.41 -5.81
C ALA A 387 -16.77 -5.83 -5.92
N ILE A 388 -16.40 -6.46 -4.80
CA ILE A 388 -15.95 -7.86 -4.78
C ILE A 388 -17.12 -8.83 -5.00
N ALA A 389 -18.29 -8.56 -4.40
CA ALA A 389 -19.46 -9.43 -4.51
C ALA A 389 -20.10 -9.38 -5.92
N GLN A 390 -20.17 -8.20 -6.53
CA GLN A 390 -20.90 -7.91 -7.76
C GLN A 390 -19.99 -7.74 -9.00
N SER A 391 -18.68 -8.00 -8.88
CA SER A 391 -17.75 -7.87 -10.02
C SER A 391 -18.20 -8.71 -11.22
N PRO A 392 -18.26 -8.13 -12.44
CA PRO A 392 -18.66 -8.84 -13.65
C PRO A 392 -17.55 -9.74 -14.22
N THR A 393 -16.30 -9.61 -13.75
CA THR A 393 -15.14 -10.34 -14.31
C THR A 393 -14.45 -11.28 -13.33
N LEU A 394 -14.55 -11.05 -12.01
CA LEU A 394 -13.92 -11.92 -11.00
C LEU A 394 -14.53 -13.33 -11.01
N ARG A 395 -13.73 -14.30 -11.45
CA ARG A 395 -14.05 -15.72 -11.51
C ARG A 395 -13.56 -16.48 -10.30
N HIS A 396 -12.38 -16.11 -9.80
CA HIS A 396 -11.73 -16.82 -8.69
C HIS A 396 -11.44 -15.85 -7.54
N LYS A 397 -11.62 -16.33 -6.30
CA LYS A 397 -11.31 -15.61 -5.06
C LYS A 397 -10.45 -16.56 -4.23
N VAL A 398 -9.16 -16.28 -4.13
CA VAL A 398 -8.16 -17.20 -3.58
C VAL A 398 -7.61 -16.65 -2.28
N LEU A 399 -7.79 -17.39 -1.18
CA LEU A 399 -7.18 -17.11 0.11
C LEU A 399 -5.89 -17.95 0.25
N ILE A 400 -4.76 -17.29 0.49
CA ILE A 400 -3.52 -17.96 0.90
C ILE A 400 -3.40 -17.82 2.41
N LEU A 401 -3.62 -18.93 3.13
CA LEU A 401 -3.55 -18.96 4.59
C LEU A 401 -2.14 -18.65 5.11
N ASN A 402 -2.06 -18.15 6.34
CA ASN A 402 -0.79 -17.95 7.03
C ASN A 402 -0.17 -19.28 7.45
N GLY A 403 1.14 -19.45 7.21
CA GLY A 403 1.86 -20.67 7.60
C GLY A 403 2.02 -20.84 9.11
N THR A 404 2.14 -19.72 9.83
CA THR A 404 2.15 -19.66 11.30
C THR A 404 1.08 -18.64 11.76
N PRO A 405 0.40 -18.88 12.88
CA PRO A 405 -0.36 -17.82 13.53
C PRO A 405 0.57 -16.70 13.99
N ASP A 406 0.01 -15.51 14.18
CA ASP A 406 0.63 -14.35 14.82
C ASP A 406 -0.20 -13.90 16.04
N ARG A 407 0.20 -12.80 16.69
CA ARG A 407 -0.50 -12.22 17.85
C ARG A 407 -2.01 -11.98 17.60
N GLU A 408 -2.39 -11.68 16.36
CA GLU A 408 -3.77 -11.40 15.98
C GLU A 408 -4.61 -12.68 15.84
N THR A 409 -3.96 -13.84 15.67
CA THR A 409 -4.58 -15.07 15.17
C THR A 409 -4.12 -16.36 15.90
N GLU A 410 -3.62 -16.24 17.14
CA GLU A 410 -2.97 -17.36 17.88
C GLU A 410 -3.82 -18.64 17.93
N GLU A 411 -5.13 -18.51 18.13
CA GLU A 411 -6.07 -19.62 18.30
C GLU A 411 -6.97 -19.85 17.06
N TYR A 412 -6.67 -19.21 15.93
CA TYR A 412 -7.53 -19.24 14.74
C TYR A 412 -7.36 -20.52 13.91
N THR A 413 -8.48 -21.07 13.46
CA THR A 413 -8.57 -22.07 12.39
C THR A 413 -8.68 -21.39 11.02
N ALA A 414 -8.48 -22.14 9.94
CA ALA A 414 -8.74 -21.66 8.59
C ALA A 414 -10.19 -21.24 8.35
N MET A 415 -11.16 -21.79 9.10
CA MET A 415 -12.54 -21.33 9.04
C MET A 415 -12.68 -19.93 9.65
N ASP A 416 -11.97 -19.62 10.73
CA ASP A 416 -11.99 -18.30 11.37
C ASP A 416 -11.39 -17.21 10.46
N PHE A 417 -10.35 -17.54 9.68
CA PHE A 417 -9.85 -16.66 8.62
C PHE A 417 -10.92 -16.37 7.55
N ILE A 418 -11.66 -17.40 7.11
CA ILE A 418 -12.72 -17.27 6.10
C ILE A 418 -13.89 -16.45 6.64
N THR A 419 -14.36 -16.73 7.86
CA THR A 419 -15.48 -16.00 8.47
C THR A 419 -15.11 -14.55 8.79
N SER A 420 -13.89 -14.26 9.22
CA SER A 420 -13.41 -12.90 9.47
C SER A 420 -13.34 -12.06 8.19
N ILE A 421 -12.84 -12.64 7.09
CA ILE A 421 -12.83 -12.00 5.77
C ILE A 421 -14.26 -11.75 5.27
N THR A 422 -15.16 -12.73 5.45
CA THR A 422 -16.57 -12.62 5.04
C THR A 422 -17.29 -11.56 5.86
N SER A 423 -17.08 -11.50 7.18
CA SER A 423 -17.62 -10.47 8.07
C SER A 423 -17.14 -9.07 7.70
N ALA A 424 -15.87 -8.90 7.34
CA ALA A 424 -15.33 -7.61 6.88
C ALA A 424 -15.98 -7.12 5.57
N LEU A 425 -16.21 -8.03 4.62
CA LEU A 425 -16.93 -7.73 3.38
C LEU A 425 -18.40 -7.37 3.65
N ASN A 426 -19.05 -8.11 4.55
CA ASN A 426 -20.43 -7.83 4.98
C ASN A 426 -20.53 -6.47 5.72
N GLU A 427 -19.54 -6.11 6.56
CA GLU A 427 -19.48 -4.81 7.22
C GLU A 427 -19.37 -3.67 6.20
N SER A 428 -18.52 -3.82 5.18
CA SER A 428 -18.44 -2.89 4.03
C SER A 428 -19.80 -2.70 3.35
N GLN A 429 -20.50 -3.79 3.01
CA GLN A 429 -21.83 -3.72 2.40
C GLN A 429 -22.88 -3.09 3.32
N LEU A 430 -22.80 -3.34 4.64
CA LEU A 430 -23.69 -2.75 5.64
C LEU A 430 -23.43 -1.24 5.84
N ILE A 431 -22.19 -0.77 5.65
CA ILE A 431 -21.90 0.67 5.64
C ILE A 431 -22.53 1.33 4.40
N ASP A 432 -22.41 0.71 3.22
CA ASP A 432 -23.02 1.22 1.99
C ASP A 432 -24.55 1.28 2.11
N ALA A 433 -25.20 0.19 2.51
CA ALA A 433 -26.66 0.15 2.67
C ALA A 433 -27.19 1.15 3.72
N ARG A 434 -26.42 1.43 4.79
CA ARG A 434 -26.75 2.48 5.75
C ARG A 434 -26.65 3.87 5.14
N HIS A 435 -25.68 4.12 4.27
CA HIS A 435 -25.55 5.41 3.59
C HIS A 435 -26.71 5.64 2.62
N ASP A 436 -26.99 4.67 1.75
CA ASP A 436 -28.11 4.74 0.78
C ASP A 436 -29.45 5.00 1.49
N PHE A 437 -29.65 4.40 2.66
CA PHE A 437 -30.83 4.62 3.50
C PHE A 437 -30.95 6.07 3.99
N TYR A 438 -29.87 6.66 4.51
CA TYR A 438 -29.89 8.05 4.98
C TYR A 438 -30.03 9.05 3.83
N ASP A 439 -29.36 8.81 2.71
CA ASP A 439 -29.47 9.66 1.51
C ASP A 439 -30.90 9.63 0.95
N ALA A 440 -31.58 8.48 0.98
CA ALA A 440 -32.99 8.36 0.62
C ALA A 440 -33.93 9.05 1.63
N GLN A 441 -33.69 8.94 2.95
CA GLN A 441 -34.51 9.60 3.98
C GLN A 441 -34.31 11.11 4.11
N MET A 442 -33.21 11.65 3.57
CA MET A 442 -33.06 13.11 3.42
C MET A 442 -33.93 13.70 2.30
N ALA A 443 -34.52 12.85 1.44
CA ALA A 443 -35.50 13.26 0.43
C ALA A 443 -36.96 13.24 0.94
N ASP A 444 -37.29 12.38 1.92
CA ASP A 444 -38.57 12.35 2.64
C ASP A 444 -38.40 11.66 4.01
N ALA A 445 -38.87 12.29 5.09
CA ALA A 445 -38.74 11.81 6.47
C ALA A 445 -40.12 11.42 7.06
N PRO A 446 -40.22 10.47 8.03
CA PRO A 446 -39.19 10.19 9.05
C PRO A 446 -38.94 8.72 9.48
N THR A 447 -37.91 8.60 10.33
CA THR A 447 -37.50 7.49 11.24
C THR A 447 -36.60 6.37 10.68
N PRO A 448 -35.42 6.11 11.31
CA PRO A 448 -34.56 4.97 10.99
C PRO A 448 -35.05 3.67 11.66
N PRO A 449 -34.78 2.49 11.06
CA PRO A 449 -35.09 1.21 11.69
C PRO A 449 -34.21 0.96 12.94
N PRO A 450 -34.74 0.28 13.97
CA PRO A 450 -33.97 -0.03 15.17
C PRO A 450 -32.83 -1.01 14.88
N CYS A 451 -31.69 -0.79 15.53
CA CYS A 451 -30.51 -1.65 15.44
C CYS A 451 -30.80 -3.03 16.04
N GLN A 452 -31.05 -4.04 15.19
CA GLN A 452 -30.97 -5.44 15.61
C GLN A 452 -29.52 -5.92 15.53
N GLN A 453 -28.82 -5.85 16.66
CA GLN A 453 -27.61 -6.63 16.89
C GLN A 453 -28.00 -8.12 16.88
N HIS A 454 -27.88 -8.79 15.74
CA HIS A 454 -27.93 -10.25 15.71
C HIS A 454 -26.62 -10.80 16.30
N ILE A 455 -26.62 -10.94 17.62
CA ILE A 455 -25.61 -11.68 18.37
C ILE A 455 -25.79 -13.16 18.02
N GLN A 456 -24.96 -13.68 17.12
CA GLN A 456 -24.70 -15.11 17.10
C GLN A 456 -23.66 -15.41 18.17
N GLN A 457 -24.04 -16.24 19.14
CA GLN A 457 -23.14 -16.66 20.22
C GLN A 457 -22.07 -17.62 19.69
N PRO A 458 -20.81 -17.51 20.14
CA PRO A 458 -19.77 -18.48 19.80
C PRO A 458 -20.04 -19.81 20.50
N THR A 459 -19.96 -20.91 19.75
CA THR A 459 -19.92 -22.26 20.32
C THR A 459 -18.59 -22.49 21.04
N ALA A 460 -18.65 -23.05 22.25
CA ALA A 460 -17.48 -23.29 23.10
C ALA A 460 -16.44 -24.22 22.45
N TYR A 461 -15.16 -23.92 22.67
CA TYR A 461 -14.03 -24.76 22.27
C TYR A 461 -13.36 -25.44 23.46
N ASP A 462 -13.03 -26.72 23.28
CA ASP A 462 -12.33 -27.60 24.21
C ASP A 462 -10.80 -27.48 23.99
N PRO A 463 -9.95 -27.39 25.03
CA PRO A 463 -8.55 -27.03 24.85
C PRO A 463 -7.68 -28.26 24.53
N MET A 464 -7.14 -28.33 23.32
CA MET A 464 -6.21 -29.41 22.95
C MET A 464 -4.86 -28.90 22.43
N THR A 465 -3.79 -29.42 23.04
CA THR A 465 -2.46 -28.82 23.05
C THR A 465 -1.63 -29.08 21.79
N ARG A 466 -1.00 -28.00 21.30
CA ARG A 466 0.30 -27.94 20.60
C ARG A 466 0.49 -28.83 19.36
N LEU A 467 0.44 -28.19 18.19
CA LEU A 467 1.61 -28.08 17.28
C LEU A 467 1.40 -26.88 16.33
N ARG A 468 2.46 -26.09 16.09
CA ARG A 468 2.38 -24.72 15.52
C ARG A 468 2.05 -24.67 14.01
N LYS A 469 0.79 -24.87 13.64
CA LYS A 469 0.19 -24.59 12.31
C LYS A 469 -1.27 -24.20 12.49
N VAL A 470 -1.80 -23.32 11.62
CA VAL A 470 -3.23 -23.00 11.55
C VAL A 470 -4.03 -24.28 11.25
N PRO A 471 -4.99 -24.70 12.10
CA PRO A 471 -5.81 -25.89 11.85
C PRO A 471 -6.70 -25.71 10.61
N VAL A 472 -6.84 -26.76 9.80
CA VAL A 472 -7.65 -26.74 8.56
C VAL A 472 -8.63 -27.93 8.56
N ASP A 473 -9.90 -27.67 8.83
CA ASP A 473 -10.97 -28.64 8.58
C ASP A 473 -11.46 -28.50 7.12
N VAL A 474 -10.87 -29.32 6.25
CA VAL A 474 -11.23 -29.37 4.82
C VAL A 474 -12.70 -29.72 4.62
N VAL A 475 -13.28 -30.61 5.43
CA VAL A 475 -14.67 -31.06 5.27
C VAL A 475 -15.65 -29.96 5.67
N ALA A 476 -15.35 -29.18 6.71
CA ALA A 476 -16.14 -28.00 7.07
C ALA A 476 -16.07 -26.90 5.99
N ILE A 477 -14.88 -26.65 5.42
CA ILE A 477 -14.67 -25.61 4.41
C ILE A 477 -15.30 -26.00 3.06
N GLU A 478 -15.19 -27.26 2.63
CA GLU A 478 -15.80 -27.73 1.39
C GLU A 478 -17.34 -27.76 1.44
N LYS A 479 -17.94 -27.94 2.64
CA LYS A 479 -19.40 -27.75 2.85
C LYS A 479 -19.87 -26.32 2.57
N TRP A 480 -18.99 -25.32 2.67
CA TRP A 480 -19.28 -23.93 2.30
C TRP A 480 -19.05 -23.67 0.80
N GLY A 481 -18.76 -24.70 0.00
CA GLY A 481 -18.48 -24.59 -1.44
C GLY A 481 -17.06 -24.10 -1.75
N ILE A 482 -16.17 -24.01 -0.75
CA ILE A 482 -14.80 -23.51 -0.90
C ILE A 482 -13.87 -24.69 -1.15
N LYS A 483 -13.25 -24.74 -2.34
CA LYS A 483 -12.28 -25.78 -2.71
C LYS A 483 -10.97 -25.62 -1.94
N CYS A 484 -10.59 -26.63 -1.16
CA CYS A 484 -9.29 -26.64 -0.48
C CYS A 484 -8.17 -27.17 -1.40
N LEU A 485 -7.05 -26.46 -1.46
CA LEU A 485 -5.86 -26.88 -2.22
C LEU A 485 -4.64 -26.94 -1.30
N SER A 486 -4.05 -28.12 -1.16
CA SER A 486 -2.91 -28.35 -0.28
C SER A 486 -1.59 -28.09 -1.01
N VAL A 487 -0.80 -27.15 -0.49
CA VAL A 487 0.55 -26.83 -1.00
C VAL A 487 1.60 -27.35 -0.04
N LYS A 488 2.50 -28.22 -0.51
CA LYS A 488 3.64 -28.67 0.31
C LYS A 488 4.62 -27.51 0.53
N GLY A 489 4.77 -27.07 1.78
CA GLY A 489 5.73 -26.06 2.20
C GLY A 489 7.19 -26.41 1.86
N ASP A 490 8.07 -25.43 2.00
CA ASP A 490 9.51 -25.59 1.75
C ASP A 490 10.13 -26.58 2.76
N PRO A 491 10.72 -27.72 2.31
CA PRO A 491 11.35 -28.69 3.20
C PRO A 491 12.65 -28.19 3.85
N LEU A 492 13.25 -27.10 3.35
CA LEU A 492 14.48 -26.52 3.89
C LEU A 492 14.23 -25.41 4.91
N ALA A 493 13.00 -24.93 5.04
CA ALA A 493 12.66 -23.81 5.91
C ALA A 493 12.39 -24.26 7.36
N SER A 494 12.99 -23.55 8.33
CA SER A 494 12.75 -23.75 9.77
C SER A 494 11.37 -23.27 10.24
N LYS A 495 10.65 -22.52 9.38
CA LYS A 495 9.26 -22.09 9.54
C LYS A 495 8.45 -22.58 8.33
N PRO A 496 7.13 -22.81 8.46
CA PRO A 496 6.27 -23.28 7.38
C PRO A 496 6.03 -22.20 6.29
N TYR A 497 7.06 -21.89 5.51
CA TYR A 497 6.97 -21.01 4.35
C TYR A 497 6.50 -21.77 3.10
N TYR A 498 5.78 -21.08 2.23
CA TYR A 498 5.40 -21.60 0.92
C TYR A 498 6.61 -21.61 -0.02
N HIS A 499 6.84 -22.75 -0.67
CA HIS A 499 7.84 -22.86 -1.73
C HIS A 499 7.30 -22.22 -3.02
N ALA A 500 7.96 -21.16 -3.51
CA ALA A 500 7.53 -20.34 -4.65
C ALA A 500 7.03 -21.19 -5.85
N GLY A 501 7.89 -22.02 -6.44
CA GLY A 501 7.52 -22.81 -7.63
C GLY A 501 6.38 -23.83 -7.42
N ARG A 502 6.07 -24.22 -6.17
CA ARG A 502 4.93 -25.11 -5.88
C ARG A 502 3.63 -24.33 -5.74
N LEU A 503 3.71 -23.14 -5.13
CA LEU A 503 2.58 -22.21 -5.08
C LEU A 503 2.21 -21.76 -6.50
N GLN A 504 3.21 -21.49 -7.35
CA GLN A 504 3.04 -21.19 -8.77
C GLN A 504 2.26 -22.27 -9.52
N ALA A 505 2.71 -23.54 -9.47
CA ALA A 505 2.01 -24.64 -10.15
C ALA A 505 0.55 -24.81 -9.68
N VAL A 506 0.26 -24.53 -8.40
CA VAL A 506 -1.12 -24.54 -7.88
C VAL A 506 -1.94 -23.37 -8.42
N PHE A 507 -1.38 -22.16 -8.51
CA PHE A 507 -2.06 -21.03 -9.16
C PHE A 507 -2.30 -21.27 -10.65
N GLU A 508 -1.34 -21.83 -11.38
CA GLU A 508 -1.52 -22.22 -12.78
C GLU A 508 -2.71 -23.19 -12.92
N SER A 509 -2.82 -24.21 -12.06
CA SER A 509 -3.97 -25.14 -12.03
C SER A 509 -5.33 -24.55 -11.59
N ILE A 510 -5.36 -23.30 -11.11
CA ILE A 510 -6.61 -22.56 -10.82
C ILE A 510 -7.06 -21.74 -12.03
N LEU A 511 -6.12 -21.40 -12.93
CA LEU A 511 -6.29 -20.46 -14.02
C LEU A 511 -6.44 -21.12 -15.40
N GLU A 512 -6.15 -22.42 -15.49
CA GLU A 512 -6.57 -23.34 -16.57
C GLU A 512 -8.08 -23.62 -16.56
#